data_AF-A0A527GHV7-F1
#
_entry.id   AF-A0A527GHV7-F1
#
_cell.length_a   1.000
_cell.length_b   1.000
_cell.length_c   1.000
_cell.angle_alpha   90.00
_cell.angle_beta   90.00
_cell.angle_gamma   90.00
#
_symmetry.space_group_name_H-M   'P 1'
#
loop_
_entity.id
_entity.type
_entity.pdbx_description
1 polymer ?
#
loop_
_entity_poly.entity_id
_entity_poly.type
_entity_poly.pdbx_seq_one_letter_code
_entity_poly.pdbx_strand_id
1 'polypeptide(L)'
;LTMTCPPGLTAIAGADALTHAIEAFTAMRRGEDPNLPQQHVFIGKTALTDHFALLAIKLLGRSLEKACSDGTDADARADVMMGAL
;
A
#
# COMPACT_ATOMS: atom_id res chain seq x y z
N LEU A 1 6.91 0.68 15.45
CA LEU A 1 7.23 -0.77 15.57
C LEU A 1 8.23 -1.26 14.51
N THR A 2 8.49 -0.51 13.43
CA THR A 2 9.31 -0.97 12.29
C THR A 2 10.81 -0.66 12.39
N MET A 3 11.26 0.14 13.37
CA MET A 3 12.65 0.64 13.44
C MET A 3 13.72 -0.45 13.49
N THR A 4 13.42 -1.60 14.09
CA THR A 4 14.34 -2.74 14.22
C THR A 4 14.22 -3.75 13.08
N CYS A 5 13.36 -3.49 12.08
CA CYS A 5 13.16 -4.40 10.96
C CYS A 5 14.41 -4.44 10.06
N PRO A 6 14.97 -5.63 9.76
CA PRO A 6 16.13 -5.76 8.87
C PRO A 6 15.86 -5.19 7.46
N PRO A 7 16.90 -4.73 6.74
CA PRO A 7 16.75 -4.16 5.40
C PRO A 7 16.02 -5.09 4.41
N GLY A 8 16.37 -6.38 4.39
CA GLY A 8 15.75 -7.35 3.48
C GLY A 8 14.27 -7.56 3.74
N LEU A 9 13.87 -7.64 5.01
CA LEU A 9 12.45 -7.78 5.37
C LEU A 9 11.67 -6.48 5.10
N THR A 10 12.30 -5.32 5.32
CA THR A 10 11.75 -4.01 4.96
C THR A 10 11.48 -3.92 3.46
N ALA A 11 12.42 -4.38 2.63
CA ALA A 11 12.29 -4.36 1.18
C ALA A 11 11.14 -5.25 0.70
N ILE A 12 11.10 -6.50 1.17
CA ILE A 12 10.08 -7.47 0.74
C ILE A 12 8.69 -7.02 1.17
N ALA A 13 8.50 -6.65 2.43
CA ALA A 13 7.20 -6.22 2.94
C ALA A 13 6.74 -4.90 2.29
N GLY A 14 7.66 -3.95 2.06
CA GLY A 14 7.34 -2.70 1.38
C GLY A 14 7.00 -2.89 -0.10
N ALA A 15 7.68 -3.81 -0.79
CA ALA A 15 7.37 -4.16 -2.18
C ALA A 15 6.01 -4.87 -2.31
N ASP A 16 5.67 -5.74 -1.36
CA ASP A 16 4.35 -6.36 -1.24
C ASP A 16 3.26 -5.30 -1.08
N ALA A 17 3.43 -4.37 -0.12
CA ALA A 17 2.51 -3.25 0.08
C ALA A 17 2.35 -2.37 -1.18
N LEU A 18 3.44 -2.09 -1.88
CA LEU A 18 3.40 -1.30 -3.13
C LEU A 18 2.62 -2.04 -4.22
N THR A 19 2.79 -3.36 -4.30
CA THR A 19 2.05 -4.21 -5.24
C THR A 19 0.56 -4.16 -4.95
N HIS A 20 0.16 -4.36 -3.68
CA HIS A 20 -1.24 -4.22 -3.27
C HIS A 20 -1.84 -2.86 -3.62
N ALA A 21 -1.08 -1.77 -3.43
CA ALA A 21 -1.55 -0.43 -3.78
C ALA A 21 -1.78 -0.26 -5.29
N ILE A 22 -0.88 -0.80 -6.12
CA ILE A 22 -1.03 -0.78 -7.59
C ILE A 22 -2.21 -1.65 -8.05
N GLU A 23 -2.36 -2.84 -7.49
CA GLU A 23 -3.48 -3.74 -7.78
C GLU A 23 -4.82 -3.11 -7.37
N ALA A 24 -4.89 -2.51 -6.19
CA ALA A 24 -6.08 -1.80 -5.72
C ALA A 24 -6.44 -0.62 -6.63
N PHE A 25 -5.46 0.15 -7.10
CA PHE A 25 -5.69 1.27 -8.00
C PHE A 25 -6.14 0.83 -9.40
N THR A 26 -5.63 -0.31 -9.88
CA THR A 26 -5.94 -0.84 -11.22
C THR A 26 -7.12 -1.81 -11.24
N ALA A 27 -7.69 -2.14 -10.07
CA ALA A 27 -8.85 -3.01 -9.94
C ALA A 27 -10.05 -2.52 -10.80
N MET A 28 -10.88 -3.46 -11.26
CA MET A 28 -12.07 -3.12 -12.04
C MET A 28 -13.05 -2.30 -11.19
N ARG A 29 -13.57 -1.19 -11.73
CA ARG A 29 -14.70 -0.50 -11.12
C ARG A 29 -15.98 -1.26 -11.44
N ARG A 30 -16.74 -1.61 -10.41
CA ARG A 30 -18.06 -2.25 -10.53
C ARG A 30 -19.16 -1.24 -10.24
N GLY A 31 -20.37 -1.52 -10.70
CA GLY A 31 -21.54 -0.67 -10.48
C GLY A 31 -22.01 -0.66 -9.03
N GLU A 32 -23.06 0.10 -8.74
CA GLU A 32 -23.58 0.35 -7.39
C GLU A 32 -24.64 -0.68 -6.95
N ASP A 33 -24.56 -1.93 -7.44
CA ASP A 33 -25.51 -2.98 -7.06
C ASP A 33 -25.36 -3.33 -5.57
N PRO A 34 -26.41 -3.16 -4.73
CA PRO A 34 -26.34 -3.46 -3.30
C PRO A 34 -26.14 -4.96 -3.01
N ASN A 35 -26.38 -5.83 -3.98
CA ASN A 35 -26.17 -7.29 -3.87
C ASN A 35 -24.75 -7.72 -4.30
N LEU A 36 -23.90 -6.79 -4.73
CA LEU A 36 -22.56 -7.10 -5.22
C LEU A 36 -21.68 -7.83 -4.19
N PRO A 37 -21.67 -7.46 -2.89
CA PRO A 37 -20.92 -8.19 -1.87
C PRO A 37 -21.39 -9.64 -1.64
N GLN A 38 -22.65 -9.95 -1.95
CA GLN A 38 -23.23 -11.28 -1.82
C GLN A 38 -22.89 -12.17 -3.04
N GLN A 39 -22.56 -11.56 -4.17
CA GLN A 39 -22.25 -12.26 -5.43
C GLN A 39 -20.74 -12.41 -5.67
N HIS A 40 -19.90 -11.55 -5.07
CA HIS A 40 -18.47 -11.52 -5.30
C HIS A 40 -17.67 -11.28 -4.01
N VAL A 41 -16.57 -12.02 -3.86
CA VAL A 41 -15.59 -11.79 -2.80
C VAL A 41 -14.91 -10.42 -2.97
N PHE A 42 -14.65 -10.00 -4.22
CA PHE A 42 -14.07 -8.69 -4.54
C PHE A 42 -15.08 -7.79 -5.25
N ILE A 43 -15.34 -6.63 -4.66
CA ILE A 43 -16.33 -5.66 -5.16
C ILE A 43 -15.72 -4.54 -6.02
N GLY A 44 -14.42 -4.63 -6.34
CA GLY A 44 -13.74 -3.65 -7.19
C GLY A 44 -13.31 -2.38 -6.46
N LYS A 45 -12.95 -1.33 -7.23
CA LYS A 45 -12.48 -0.04 -6.71
C LYS A 45 -13.59 1.00 -6.53
N THR A 46 -13.42 1.89 -5.56
CA THR A 46 -14.20 3.10 -5.34
C THR A 46 -13.31 4.34 -5.41
N ALA A 47 -13.90 5.55 -5.40
CA ALA A 47 -13.12 6.78 -5.32
C ALA A 47 -12.30 6.88 -4.01
N LEU A 48 -12.81 6.30 -2.93
CA LEU A 48 -12.12 6.28 -1.64
C LEU A 48 -10.90 5.34 -1.68
N THR A 49 -11.05 4.14 -2.23
CA THR A 49 -9.92 3.20 -2.37
C THR A 49 -8.86 3.75 -3.32
N ASP A 50 -9.26 4.47 -4.38
CA ASP A 50 -8.32 5.15 -5.28
C ASP A 50 -7.47 6.19 -4.57
N HIS A 51 -8.08 6.97 -3.67
CA HIS A 51 -7.37 7.98 -2.91
C HIS A 51 -6.25 7.36 -2.07
N PHE A 52 -6.57 6.31 -1.31
CA PHE A 52 -5.60 5.62 -0.46
C PHE A 52 -4.55 4.86 -1.27
N ALA A 53 -4.93 4.21 -2.36
CA ALA A 53 -3.98 3.52 -3.23
C ALA A 53 -2.95 4.50 -3.83
N LEU A 54 -3.39 5.66 -4.33
CA LEU A 54 -2.49 6.69 -4.83
C LEU A 54 -1.60 7.31 -3.74
N LEU A 55 -2.12 7.47 -2.52
CA LEU A 55 -1.34 7.93 -1.38
C LEU A 55 -0.25 6.92 -1.03
N ALA A 56 -0.61 5.63 -0.91
CA ALA A 56 0.31 4.54 -0.63
C ALA A 56 1.42 4.44 -1.69
N ILE A 57 1.07 4.47 -2.99
CA ILE A 57 2.05 4.47 -4.08
C ILE A 57 3.06 5.62 -3.95
N LYS A 58 2.59 6.83 -3.61
CA LYS A 58 3.46 8.00 -3.44
C LYS A 58 4.40 7.85 -2.24
N LEU A 59 3.88 7.38 -1.10
CA LEU A 59 4.67 7.21 0.13
C LEU A 59 5.70 6.09 -0.02
N LEU A 60 5.28 4.93 -0.51
CA LEU A 60 6.17 3.78 -0.72
C LEU A 60 7.21 4.09 -1.81
N GLY A 61 6.79 4.68 -2.93
CA GLY A 61 7.69 5.01 -4.04
C GLY A 61 8.78 6.01 -3.68
N ARG A 62 8.54 6.93 -2.73
CA ARG A 62 9.52 7.94 -2.32
C ARG A 62 10.40 7.52 -1.13
N SER A 63 9.95 6.54 -0.33
CA SER A 63 10.55 6.26 0.99
C SER A 63 10.98 4.81 1.21
N LEU A 64 10.53 3.85 0.41
CA LEU A 64 10.91 2.44 0.61
C LEU A 64 12.43 2.22 0.45
N GLU A 65 13.02 2.75 -0.62
CA GLU A 65 14.48 2.65 -0.84
C GLU A 65 15.25 3.24 0.35
N LYS A 66 14.85 4.44 0.81
CA LYS A 66 15.47 5.11 1.96
C LYS A 66 15.38 4.26 3.22
N ALA A 67 14.20 3.71 3.53
CA ALA A 67 14.00 2.86 4.70
C ALA A 67 14.78 1.53 4.64
N CYS A 68 15.11 1.05 3.43
CA CYS A 68 15.96 -0.12 3.22
C CYS A 68 17.46 0.21 3.35
N SER A 69 17.89 1.35 2.79
CA SER A 69 19.29 1.79 2.83
C SER A 69 19.71 2.34 4.19
N ASP A 70 18.82 3.07 4.85
CA ASP A 70 19.00 3.60 6.20
C ASP A 70 17.79 3.23 7.08
N GLY A 71 17.94 2.14 7.83
CA GLY A 71 16.90 1.67 8.74
C GLY A 71 16.61 2.60 9.91
N THR A 72 17.43 3.63 10.13
CA THR A 72 17.28 4.62 11.21
C THR A 72 16.53 5.88 10.78
N ASP A 73 16.28 6.06 9.49
CA ASP A 73 15.46 7.16 8.95
C ASP A 73 14.00 7.00 9.41
N ALA A 74 13.65 7.74 10.46
CA ALA A 74 12.34 7.67 11.08
C ALA A 74 11.21 8.16 10.16
N ASP A 75 11.49 9.15 9.30
CA ASP A 75 10.50 9.70 8.39
C ASP A 75 10.22 8.72 7.24
N ALA A 76 11.27 8.10 6.68
CA ALA A 76 11.11 7.06 5.67
C ALA A 76 10.37 5.83 6.24
N ARG A 77 10.69 5.43 7.48
CA ARG A 77 9.98 4.34 8.20
C ARG A 77 8.51 4.68 8.43
N ALA A 78 8.20 5.92 8.78
CA ALA A 78 6.82 6.38 8.97
C ALA A 78 6.04 6.38 7.66
N ASP A 79 6.64 6.84 6.57
CA ASP A 79 6.05 6.81 5.24
C ASP A 79 5.76 5.38 4.77
N VAL A 80 6.71 4.45 4.92
CA VAL A 80 6.50 3.03 4.57
C VAL A 80 5.39 2.42 5.42
N MET A 81 5.37 2.71 6.72
CA MET A 81 4.32 2.23 7.62
C MET A 81 2.95 2.78 7.25
N MET A 82 2.85 4.06 6.89
CA MET A 82 1.59 4.68 6.44
C MET A 82 1.16 4.16 5.07
N GLY A 83 2.10 3.95 4.15
CA GLY A 83 1.79 3.40 2.82
C GLY A 83 1.37 1.93 2.84
N ALA A 84 1.72 1.19 3.90
CA ALA A 84 1.35 -0.21 4.09
C ALA A 84 0.11 -0.41 4.99
N LEU A 85 -0.53 0.67 5.46
CA LEU A 85 -1.75 0.65 6.28
C LEU A 85 -3.00 0.42 5.41
#